data_AF-A0A831TA33-F1
#
_entry.id   AF-A0A831TA33-F1
#
_cell.length_a   1.000
_cell.length_b   1.000
_cell.length_c   1.000
_cell.angle_alpha   90.00
_cell.angle_beta   90.00
_cell.angle_gamma   90.00
#
_symmetry.space_group_name_H-M   'P 1'
#
loop_
_entity.id
_entity.type
_entity.pdbx_description
1 polymer ?
#
loop_
_entity_poly.entity_id
_entity_poly.type
_entity_poly.pdbx_seq_one_letter_code
_entity_poly.pdbx_strand_id
1 'polypeptide(L)'
;MRGVLSPDSQGAAGGAALHSTLRELCKEAGKARMTESTPSRSYTWLFWTLAVLGLAADQATKYGVNAWLDRGDHQITVAGVQHPGFELVPRMFSLVRQQGLNQGALFGLGNDPEHGSKANLFFAGVSAIAVVAIVLWSIRSTVSGSWVLSAALGLILAGALGNLYDRLVFGGVRDFIWVYYESAQEGLLKFNFPVFNVADSCLCVGAAILLLHTFFTPAGPACTVKAPPPSPVKLGGASEQKP
;
A
#
# COMPACT_ATOMS: atom_id res chain seq x y z
N MET A 1 -19.00 -5.28 -83.68
CA MET A 1 -17.80 -4.60 -83.15
C MET A 1 -18.24 -3.43 -82.27
N ARG A 2 -18.23 -3.59 -80.95
CA ARG A 2 -18.38 -2.49 -79.97
C ARG A 2 -17.38 -2.74 -78.84
N GLY A 3 -16.57 -1.73 -78.55
CA GLY A 3 -15.43 -1.79 -77.65
C GLY A 3 -15.81 -1.86 -76.18
N VAL A 4 -14.94 -2.52 -75.42
CA VAL A 4 -14.93 -2.56 -73.95
C VAL A 4 -14.07 -1.38 -73.47
N LEU A 5 -14.64 -0.49 -72.67
CA LEU A 5 -13.91 0.55 -71.94
C LEU A 5 -13.30 -0.07 -70.66
N SER A 6 -12.00 0.16 -70.48
CA SER A 6 -11.23 -0.24 -69.30
C SER A 6 -11.53 0.71 -68.13
N PRO A 7 -11.69 0.23 -66.87
CA PRO A 7 -11.80 1.12 -65.72
C PRO A 7 -10.42 1.67 -65.29
N ASP A 8 -10.43 2.96 -64.97
CA ASP A 8 -9.30 3.81 -64.65
C ASP A 8 -8.44 3.36 -63.46
N SER A 9 -7.13 3.54 -63.62
CA SER A 9 -6.04 3.30 -62.67
C SER A 9 -5.88 4.37 -61.57
N GLN A 10 -6.87 5.25 -61.37
CA GLN A 10 -6.72 6.42 -60.49
C GLN A 10 -7.09 6.18 -59.00
N GLY A 11 -7.75 5.07 -58.67
CA GLY A 11 -8.15 4.75 -57.28
C GLY A 11 -7.04 4.23 -56.37
N ALA A 12 -5.98 3.64 -56.92
CA ALA A 12 -4.91 3.00 -56.14
C ALA A 12 -3.90 4.00 -55.55
N ALA A 13 -3.65 5.12 -56.24
CA ALA A 13 -2.68 6.13 -55.82
C ALA A 13 -3.13 6.94 -54.59
N GLY A 14 -4.43 7.21 -54.46
CA GLY A 14 -5.00 7.97 -53.34
C GLY A 14 -4.98 7.19 -52.02
N GLY A 15 -5.20 5.87 -52.07
CA GLY A 15 -5.14 5.00 -50.88
C GLY A 15 -3.72 4.88 -50.31
N ALA A 16 -2.71 4.78 -51.18
CA ALA A 16 -1.31 4.69 -50.76
C ALA A 16 -0.82 5.98 -50.09
N ALA A 17 -1.20 7.15 -50.63
CA ALA A 17 -0.83 8.46 -50.08
C ALA A 17 -1.53 8.77 -48.74
N LEU A 18 -2.77 8.32 -48.55
CA LEU A 18 -3.48 8.44 -47.28
C LEU A 18 -2.84 7.55 -46.20
N HIS A 19 -2.44 6.34 -46.58
CA HIS A 19 -1.82 5.37 -45.66
C HIS A 19 -0.39 5.73 -45.25
N SER A 20 0.34 6.50 -46.08
CA SER A 20 1.66 7.05 -45.71
C SER A 20 1.50 8.25 -44.78
N THR A 21 0.55 9.15 -45.06
CA THR A 21 0.26 10.34 -44.25
C THR A 21 -0.23 9.96 -42.84
N LEU A 22 -1.12 8.98 -42.72
CA LEU A 22 -1.57 8.46 -41.42
C LEU A 22 -0.43 7.81 -40.63
N ARG A 23 0.48 7.10 -41.31
CA ARG A 23 1.65 6.50 -40.67
C ARG A 23 2.60 7.57 -40.13
N GLU A 24 2.88 8.62 -40.90
CA GLU A 24 3.72 9.72 -40.43
C GLU A 24 3.05 10.49 -39.28
N LEU A 25 1.74 10.76 -39.35
CA LEU A 25 1.01 11.40 -38.24
C LEU A 25 1.02 10.54 -36.97
N CYS A 26 0.89 9.21 -37.08
CA CYS A 26 1.04 8.31 -35.93
C CYS A 26 2.47 8.29 -35.38
N LYS A 27 3.47 8.39 -36.25
CA LYS A 27 4.89 8.40 -35.88
C LYS A 27 5.27 9.71 -35.18
N GLU A 28 4.82 10.84 -35.73
CA GLU A 28 4.94 12.18 -35.17
C GLU A 28 4.19 12.29 -33.83
N ALA A 29 2.95 11.79 -33.75
CA ALA A 29 2.18 11.76 -32.49
C ALA A 29 2.84 10.84 -31.44
N GLY A 30 3.41 9.70 -31.86
CA GLY A 30 4.19 8.82 -30.98
C GLY A 30 5.47 9.49 -30.49
N LYS A 31 6.14 10.27 -31.35
CA LYS A 31 7.36 11.01 -31.03
C LYS A 31 7.09 12.19 -30.09
N ALA A 32 6.02 12.95 -30.32
CA ALA A 32 5.56 14.03 -29.46
C ALA A 32 5.13 13.53 -28.06
N ARG A 33 4.48 12.37 -28.00
CA ARG A 33 4.13 11.70 -26.73
C ARG A 33 5.36 11.20 -25.96
N MET A 34 6.45 10.85 -26.65
CA MET A 34 7.71 10.44 -26.05
C MET A 34 8.53 11.63 -25.50
N THR A 35 8.27 12.85 -25.98
CA THR A 35 8.98 14.06 -25.53
C THR A 35 8.36 14.73 -24.31
N GLU A 36 7.14 14.35 -23.89
CA GLU A 36 6.49 14.82 -22.65
C GLU A 36 6.72 13.88 -21.46
N SER A 37 7.81 13.11 -21.44
CA SER A 37 8.18 12.35 -20.24
C SER A 37 8.75 13.30 -19.19
N THR A 38 7.88 13.88 -18.36
CA THR A 38 8.32 14.44 -17.08
C THR A 38 9.13 13.38 -16.33
N PRO A 39 10.27 13.73 -15.71
CA PRO A 39 11.03 12.76 -14.94
C PRO A 39 10.10 12.19 -13.86
N SER A 40 9.83 10.88 -13.91
CA SER A 40 9.01 10.22 -12.92
C SER A 40 9.69 10.39 -11.56
N ARG A 41 9.14 11.24 -10.70
CA ARG A 41 9.67 11.43 -9.34
C ARG A 41 9.63 10.08 -8.64
N SER A 42 10.77 9.63 -8.14
CA SER A 42 10.85 8.42 -7.32
C SER A 42 10.78 8.77 -5.84
N TYR A 43 9.89 8.09 -5.12
CA TYR A 43 9.65 8.20 -3.69
C TYR A 43 10.29 7.04 -2.91
N THR A 44 11.27 6.33 -3.51
CA THR A 44 12.04 5.29 -2.83
C THR A 44 12.69 5.78 -1.53
N TRP A 45 13.12 7.04 -1.48
CA TRP A 45 13.67 7.63 -0.25
C TRP A 45 12.62 7.68 0.87
N LEU A 46 11.36 7.99 0.55
CA LEU A 46 10.26 8.08 1.52
C LEU A 46 9.95 6.69 2.09
N PHE A 47 9.89 5.68 1.23
CA PHE A 47 9.71 4.28 1.61
C PHE A 47 10.77 3.85 2.65
N TRP A 48 12.06 4.03 2.34
CA TRP A 48 13.14 3.63 3.23
C TRP A 48 13.20 4.48 4.51
N THR A 49 12.92 5.78 4.41
CA THR A 49 12.90 6.67 5.58
C THR A 49 11.82 6.22 6.57
N LEU A 50 10.59 5.97 6.11
CA LEU A 50 9.50 5.50 6.97
C LEU A 50 9.78 4.10 7.52
N ALA A 51 10.35 3.20 6.71
CA ALA A 51 10.74 1.86 7.16
C ALA A 51 11.75 1.91 8.31
N VAL A 52 12.83 2.70 8.15
CA VAL A 52 13.91 2.81 9.14
C VAL A 52 13.43 3.55 10.40
N LEU A 53 12.75 4.68 10.25
CA LEU A 53 12.26 5.45 11.39
C LEU A 53 11.19 4.70 12.17
N GLY A 54 10.28 4.02 11.49
CA GLY A 54 9.25 3.19 12.13
C GLY A 54 9.86 2.02 12.89
N LEU A 55 10.82 1.30 12.29
CA LEU A 55 11.54 0.22 12.95
C LEU A 55 12.32 0.72 14.18
N ALA A 56 13.02 1.84 14.04
CA ALA A 56 13.77 2.45 15.14
C ALA A 56 12.84 2.88 16.28
N ALA A 57 11.70 3.51 15.96
CA ALA A 57 10.71 3.91 16.93
C ALA A 57 10.10 2.70 17.66
N ASP A 58 9.75 1.63 16.93
CA ASP A 58 9.24 0.40 17.53
C ASP A 58 10.23 -0.22 18.51
N GLN A 59 11.48 -0.42 18.09
CA GLN A 59 12.48 -1.02 18.96
C GLN A 59 12.82 -0.11 20.15
N ALA A 60 13.01 1.19 19.92
CA ALA A 60 13.30 2.14 20.99
C ALA A 60 12.18 2.18 22.04
N THR A 61 10.91 2.17 21.61
CA THR A 61 9.77 2.15 22.54
C THR A 61 9.64 0.82 23.27
N LYS A 62 9.79 -0.31 22.59
CA LYS A 62 9.80 -1.64 23.24
C LYS A 62 10.89 -1.74 24.30
N TYR A 63 12.13 -1.38 23.99
CA TYR A 63 13.21 -1.41 24.97
C TYR A 63 13.01 -0.38 26.09
N GLY A 64 12.65 0.85 25.73
CA GLY A 64 12.51 1.97 26.67
C GLY A 64 11.38 1.76 27.67
N VAL A 65 10.18 1.42 27.20
CA VAL A 65 8.99 1.20 28.04
C VAL A 65 9.19 -0.01 28.95
N ASN A 66 9.63 -1.14 28.41
CA ASN A 66 9.85 -2.34 29.22
C ASN A 66 10.93 -2.13 30.27
N ALA A 67 12.06 -1.49 29.92
CA ALA A 67 13.11 -1.20 30.89
C ALA A 67 12.69 -0.16 31.94
N TRP A 68 11.79 0.76 31.59
CA TRP A 68 11.25 1.73 32.54
C TRP A 68 10.26 1.07 33.51
N LEU A 69 9.33 0.26 33.00
CA LEU A 69 8.36 -0.48 33.81
C LEU A 69 9.05 -1.52 34.72
N ASP A 70 10.14 -2.15 34.29
CA ASP A 70 10.89 -3.11 35.12
C ASP A 70 11.64 -2.45 36.29
N ARG A 71 12.01 -1.17 36.14
CA ARG A 71 12.76 -0.43 37.18
C ARG A 71 11.85 0.20 38.23
N GLY A 72 10.62 0.54 37.86
CA GLY A 72 9.66 1.11 38.79
C GLY A 72 8.77 0.02 39.36
N ASP A 73 8.40 0.14 40.64
CA ASP A 73 7.31 -0.67 41.21
C ASP A 73 5.95 -0.11 40.76
N HIS A 74 5.79 0.05 39.44
CA HIS A 74 4.61 0.61 38.81
C HIS A 74 3.57 -0.51 38.66
N GLN A 75 2.53 -0.46 39.48
CA GLN A 75 1.41 -1.39 39.42
C GLN A 75 0.12 -0.62 39.09
N ILE A 76 -0.67 -1.18 38.20
CA ILE A 76 -2.03 -0.72 37.90
C ILE A 76 -3.01 -1.83 38.23
N THR A 77 -4.19 -1.45 38.71
CA THR A 77 -5.30 -2.39 38.92
C THR A 77 -6.34 -2.13 37.84
N VAL A 78 -6.55 -3.10 36.96
CA VAL A 78 -7.55 -3.02 35.89
C VAL A 78 -8.50 -4.19 36.06
N ALA A 79 -9.81 -3.92 36.12
CA ALA A 79 -10.83 -4.94 36.34
C ALA A 79 -10.59 -5.79 37.62
N GLY A 80 -10.02 -5.18 38.66
CA GLY A 80 -9.67 -5.88 39.91
C GLY A 80 -8.42 -6.76 39.84
N VAL A 81 -7.69 -6.77 38.72
CA VAL A 81 -6.43 -7.52 38.55
C VAL A 81 -5.25 -6.56 38.54
N GLN A 82 -4.19 -6.87 39.29
CA GLN A 82 -2.96 -6.09 39.28
C GLN A 82 -2.08 -6.48 38.09
N HIS A 83 -1.55 -5.47 37.41
CA HIS A 83 -0.62 -5.61 36.31
C HIS A 83 0.58 -4.68 36.53
N PRO A 84 1.81 -5.11 36.21
CA PRO A 84 2.94 -4.18 36.18
C PRO A 84 2.70 -3.22 35.01
N GLY A 85 2.60 -1.93 35.29
CA GLY A 85 2.15 -0.96 34.32
C GLY A 85 1.97 0.43 34.91
N PHE A 86 1.60 1.37 34.05
CA PHE A 86 1.37 2.77 34.38
C PHE A 86 0.16 3.29 33.61
N GLU A 87 -0.79 3.91 34.31
CA GLU A 87 -1.95 4.54 33.68
C GLU A 87 -1.56 5.92 33.15
N LEU A 88 -1.75 6.14 31.84
CA LEU A 88 -1.55 7.44 31.20
C LEU A 88 -2.85 8.24 31.18
N VAL A 89 -3.96 7.57 30.90
CA VAL A 89 -5.30 8.12 31.05
C VAL A 89 -6.06 7.17 31.98
N PRO A 90 -6.47 7.64 33.17
CA PRO A 90 -7.12 6.79 34.16
C PRO A 90 -8.27 5.99 33.54
N ARG A 91 -8.29 4.67 33.78
CA ARG A 91 -9.35 3.75 33.33
C ARG A 91 -9.55 3.66 31.81
N MET A 92 -8.61 4.17 31.01
CA MET A 92 -8.73 4.20 29.54
C MET A 92 -7.47 3.78 28.79
N PHE A 93 -6.30 4.24 29.23
CA PHE A 93 -5.07 4.08 28.47
C PHE A 93 -3.88 3.88 29.40
N SER A 94 -3.19 2.76 29.22
CA SER A 94 -2.08 2.37 30.09
C SER A 94 -0.93 1.78 29.28
N LEU A 95 0.29 1.98 29.80
CA LEU A 95 1.44 1.17 29.41
C LEU A 95 1.50 -0.02 30.35
N VAL A 96 1.63 -1.23 29.81
CA VAL A 96 1.63 -2.47 30.59
C VAL A 96 2.83 -3.32 30.23
N ARG A 97 3.41 -3.98 31.22
CA ARG A 97 4.40 -5.03 31.00
C ARG A 97 3.68 -6.37 31.01
N GLN A 98 3.56 -6.98 29.84
CA GLN A 98 3.05 -8.34 29.73
C GLN A 98 4.03 -9.32 30.41
N GLN A 99 3.52 -10.20 31.27
CA GLN A 99 4.32 -11.24 31.95
C GLN A 99 4.80 -12.34 30.98
N GLY A 100 4.25 -12.39 29.76
CA GLY A 100 4.70 -13.24 28.66
C GLY A 100 4.85 -12.44 27.36
N LEU A 101 5.53 -13.02 26.37
CA LEU A 101 5.58 -12.47 25.02
C LEU A 101 4.37 -12.92 24.23
N ASN A 102 3.90 -12.09 23.30
CA ASN A 102 2.86 -12.50 22.38
C ASN A 102 3.44 -13.45 21.33
N GLN A 103 3.17 -14.74 21.50
CA GLN A 103 3.67 -15.82 20.63
C GLN A 103 2.76 -16.06 19.41
N GLY A 104 1.56 -15.49 19.42
CA GLY A 104 0.55 -15.59 18.37
C GLY A 104 0.53 -14.42 17.39
N ALA A 105 -0.54 -14.38 16.59
CA ALA A 105 -0.90 -13.24 15.76
C ALA A 105 -1.81 -12.26 16.50
N LEU A 106 -2.31 -11.25 15.76
CA LEU A 106 -3.40 -10.37 16.15
C LEU A 106 -4.49 -11.15 16.93
N PHE A 107 -4.90 -10.61 18.09
CA PHE A 107 -5.90 -11.21 18.99
C PHE A 107 -5.50 -12.53 19.69
N GLY A 108 -4.21 -12.88 19.74
CA GLY A 108 -3.73 -14.06 20.48
C GLY A 108 -3.99 -15.40 19.79
N LEU A 109 -4.29 -15.38 18.48
CA LEU A 109 -4.38 -16.60 17.67
C LEU A 109 -3.03 -17.33 17.69
N GLY A 110 -2.99 -18.52 18.30
CA GLY A 110 -1.79 -19.35 18.43
C GLY A 110 -1.09 -19.30 19.79
N ASN A 111 -1.63 -18.58 20.78
CA ASN A 111 -1.11 -18.54 22.16
C ASN A 111 -1.52 -19.78 23.00
N ASP A 112 -1.46 -20.98 22.42
CA ASP A 112 -1.60 -22.22 23.19
C ASP A 112 -0.24 -22.53 23.85
N PRO A 113 -0.16 -22.71 25.18
CA PRO A 113 1.07 -23.05 25.89
C PRO A 113 1.83 -24.26 25.30
N GLU A 114 1.13 -25.19 24.64
CA GLU A 114 1.78 -26.33 23.96
C GLU A 114 2.29 -26.01 22.55
N HIS A 115 1.75 -24.98 21.89
CA HIS A 115 2.00 -24.65 20.49
C HIS A 115 2.60 -23.26 20.25
N GLY A 116 2.79 -22.43 21.28
CA GLY A 116 3.21 -21.04 21.14
C GLY A 116 4.55 -20.87 20.41
N SER A 117 5.50 -21.80 20.60
CA SER A 117 6.75 -21.81 19.83
C SER A 117 6.53 -22.08 18.33
N LYS A 118 5.57 -22.94 17.97
CA LYS A 118 5.22 -23.24 16.57
C LYS A 118 4.49 -22.06 15.93
N ALA A 119 3.57 -21.42 16.66
CA ALA A 119 2.88 -20.21 16.21
C ALA A 119 3.87 -19.06 15.96
N ASN A 120 4.80 -18.83 16.89
CA ASN A 120 5.84 -17.82 16.74
C ASN A 120 6.68 -18.05 15.46
N LEU A 121 7.13 -19.29 15.23
CA LEU A 121 7.91 -19.63 14.05
C LEU A 121 7.11 -19.46 12.75
N PHE A 122 5.83 -19.84 12.75
CA PHE A 122 4.94 -19.61 11.61
C PHE A 122 4.81 -18.11 11.30
N PHE A 123 4.52 -17.27 12.29
CA PHE A 123 4.39 -15.82 12.07
C PHE A 123 5.72 -15.13 11.73
N ALA A 124 6.84 -15.63 12.25
CA ALA A 124 8.17 -15.20 11.80
C ALA A 124 8.38 -15.52 10.31
N GLY A 125 8.03 -16.73 9.88
CA GLY A 125 8.09 -17.13 8.47
C GLY A 125 7.21 -16.27 7.56
N VAL A 126 5.94 -16.05 7.94
CA VAL A 126 5.02 -15.17 7.21
C VAL A 126 5.56 -13.74 7.13
N SER A 127 6.07 -13.20 8.24
CA SER A 127 6.63 -11.84 8.27
C SER A 127 7.87 -11.72 7.39
N ALA A 128 8.77 -12.72 7.40
CA ALA A 128 9.94 -12.75 6.53
C ALA A 128 9.56 -12.77 5.04
N ILE A 129 8.57 -13.58 4.66
CA ILE A 129 8.06 -13.63 3.28
C ILE A 129 7.44 -12.27 2.91
N ALA A 130 6.64 -11.67 3.79
CA ALA A 130 6.03 -10.37 3.56
C ALA A 130 7.08 -9.26 3.38
N VAL A 131 8.12 -9.22 4.22
CA VAL A 131 9.25 -8.28 4.11
C VAL A 131 9.89 -8.38 2.72
N VAL A 132 10.23 -9.60 2.27
CA VAL A 132 10.82 -9.82 0.95
C VAL A 132 9.88 -9.37 -0.16
N ALA A 133 8.60 -9.75 -0.09
CA ALA A 133 7.60 -9.37 -1.08
C ALA A 133 7.42 -7.85 -1.17
N ILE A 134 7.36 -7.14 -0.04
CA ILE A 134 7.22 -5.68 0.02
C ILE A 134 8.44 -5.00 -0.60
N VAL A 135 9.66 -5.43 -0.26
CA VAL A 135 10.89 -4.87 -0.83
C VAL A 135 10.90 -5.08 -2.34
N LEU A 136 10.62 -6.29 -2.82
CA LEU A 136 10.56 -6.61 -4.25
C LEU A 136 9.41 -5.90 -4.98
N TRP A 137 8.34 -5.53 -4.29
CA TRP A 137 7.26 -4.73 -4.89
C TRP A 137 7.63 -3.26 -4.95
N SER A 138 8.33 -2.73 -3.93
CA SER A 138 8.72 -1.32 -3.83
C SER A 138 9.61 -0.83 -4.97
N ILE A 139 10.39 -1.73 -5.60
CA ILE A 139 11.27 -1.38 -6.73
C ILE A 139 10.50 -1.16 -8.04
N ARG A 140 9.23 -1.55 -8.13
CA ARG A 140 8.43 -1.34 -9.35
C ARG A 140 8.16 0.15 -9.53
N SER A 141 8.34 0.65 -10.75
CA SER A 141 8.14 2.06 -11.10
C SER A 141 6.75 2.58 -10.78
N THR A 142 5.73 1.72 -10.86
CA THR A 142 4.35 2.04 -10.48
C THR A 142 4.19 2.34 -8.99
N VAL A 143 5.00 1.70 -8.15
CA VAL A 143 5.01 1.88 -6.69
C VAL A 143 5.93 3.02 -6.31
N SER A 144 7.18 3.00 -6.78
CA SER A 144 8.15 4.04 -6.47
C SER A 144 7.75 5.41 -7.04
N GLY A 145 6.94 5.46 -8.10
CA GLY A 145 6.38 6.70 -8.63
C GLY A 145 5.21 7.28 -7.84
N SER A 146 4.62 6.52 -6.91
CA SER A 146 3.51 6.97 -6.06
C SER A 146 3.99 7.17 -4.63
N TRP A 147 3.93 8.41 -4.15
CA TRP A 147 4.28 8.73 -2.76
C TRP A 147 3.35 8.03 -1.76
N VAL A 148 2.07 7.84 -2.12
CA VAL A 148 1.07 7.17 -1.27
C VAL A 148 1.43 5.69 -1.11
N LEU A 149 1.71 4.99 -2.21
CA LEU A 149 2.11 3.58 -2.17
C LEU A 149 3.46 3.41 -1.47
N SER A 150 4.42 4.30 -1.74
CA SER A 150 5.72 4.30 -1.08
C SER A 150 5.60 4.52 0.44
N ALA A 151 4.74 5.44 0.88
CA ALA A 151 4.50 5.69 2.30
C ALA A 151 3.83 4.50 2.99
N ALA A 152 2.78 3.95 2.36
CA ALA A 152 2.04 2.83 2.90
C ALA A 152 2.93 1.58 3.05
N LEU A 153 3.69 1.24 2.02
CA LEU A 153 4.62 0.11 2.06
C LEU A 153 5.79 0.34 3.02
N GLY A 154 6.27 1.58 3.17
CA GLY A 154 7.32 1.90 4.14
C GLY A 154 6.86 1.65 5.58
N LEU A 155 5.63 2.05 5.91
CA LEU A 155 5.03 1.78 7.22
C LEU A 155 4.77 0.28 7.45
N ILE A 156 4.23 -0.44 6.45
CA ILE A 156 4.02 -1.88 6.56
C ILE A 156 5.36 -2.61 6.74
N LEU A 157 6.40 -2.19 6.01
CA LEU A 157 7.74 -2.75 6.16
C LEU A 157 8.32 -2.49 7.55
N ALA A 158 8.19 -1.27 8.09
CA ALA A 158 8.60 -0.95 9.45
C ALA A 158 7.98 -1.90 10.48
N GLY A 159 6.65 -2.05 10.43
CA GLY A 159 5.93 -2.90 11.38
C GLY A 159 6.24 -4.40 11.21
N ALA A 160 6.34 -4.88 9.97
CA ALA A 160 6.73 -6.25 9.68
C ALA A 160 8.15 -6.57 10.20
N LEU A 161 9.12 -5.67 9.98
CA LEU A 161 10.48 -5.83 10.48
C LEU A 161 10.56 -5.75 12.00
N GLY A 162 9.86 -4.81 12.64
CA GLY A 162 9.88 -4.64 14.09
C GLY A 162 9.35 -5.86 14.83
N ASN A 163 8.22 -6.40 14.37
CA ASN A 163 7.67 -7.62 14.94
C ASN A 163 8.45 -8.88 14.53
N LEU A 164 9.04 -8.94 13.32
CA LEU A 164 9.91 -10.06 12.94
C LEU A 164 11.17 -10.12 13.81
N TYR A 165 11.82 -8.97 14.04
CA TYR A 165 12.99 -8.89 14.93
C TYR A 165 12.67 -9.48 16.30
N ASP A 166 11.55 -9.06 16.89
CA ASP A 166 11.14 -9.55 18.21
C ASP A 166 10.94 -11.07 18.23
N ARG A 167 10.25 -11.61 17.22
CA ARG A 167 10.00 -13.06 17.11
C ARG A 167 11.28 -13.88 16.98
N LEU A 168 12.30 -13.35 16.28
CA LEU A 168 13.58 -14.02 16.08
C LEU A 168 14.50 -13.91 17.31
N VAL A 169 14.49 -12.77 18.01
CA VAL A 169 15.42 -12.50 19.11
C VAL A 169 14.86 -12.94 20.46
N PHE A 170 13.56 -12.73 20.69
CA PHE A 170 12.91 -12.98 21.99
C PHE A 170 11.96 -14.18 21.97
N GLY A 171 11.61 -14.71 20.79
CA GLY A 171 10.66 -15.82 20.67
C GLY A 171 9.19 -15.40 20.79
N GLY A 172 8.91 -14.10 20.64
CA GLY A 172 7.58 -13.52 20.64
C GLY A 172 7.63 -11.99 20.61
N VAL A 173 6.49 -11.34 20.44
CA VAL A 173 6.38 -9.88 20.30
C VAL A 173 6.20 -9.22 21.66
N ARG A 174 6.92 -8.10 21.90
CA ARG A 174 6.79 -7.28 23.11
C ARG A 174 5.70 -6.23 22.92
N ASP A 175 4.52 -6.50 23.46
CA ASP A 175 3.38 -5.59 23.45
C ASP A 175 3.30 -4.82 24.78
N PHE A 176 2.94 -3.54 24.70
CA PHE A 176 2.95 -2.66 25.88
C PHE A 176 1.88 -1.56 25.89
N ILE A 177 1.20 -1.30 24.78
CA ILE A 177 0.15 -0.28 24.70
C ILE A 177 -1.20 -0.92 24.96
N TRP A 178 -1.89 -0.53 26.03
CA TRP A 178 -3.20 -1.08 26.39
C TRP A 178 -4.28 0.00 26.39
N VAL A 179 -5.29 -0.18 25.52
CA VAL A 179 -6.46 0.69 25.43
C VAL A 179 -7.69 -0.08 25.90
N TYR A 180 -8.36 0.43 26.94
CA TYR A 180 -9.56 -0.17 27.51
C TYR A 180 -10.55 0.92 27.94
N TYR A 181 -11.69 0.51 28.49
CA TYR A 181 -12.59 1.43 29.20
C TYR A 181 -13.21 0.67 30.37
N GLU A 182 -12.83 1.07 31.59
CA GLU A 182 -13.39 0.52 32.83
C GLU A 182 -14.50 1.43 33.36
N SER A 183 -15.66 0.86 33.71
CA SER A 183 -16.81 1.57 34.29
C SER A 183 -16.53 2.06 35.71
N ALA A 184 -17.31 3.04 36.20
CA ALA A 184 -17.14 3.60 37.54
C ALA A 184 -17.62 2.65 38.64
N GLN A 185 -18.42 1.65 38.27
CA GLN A 185 -18.65 0.48 39.09
C GLN A 185 -17.41 -0.40 38.99
N GLU A 186 -16.64 -0.41 40.06
CA GLU A 186 -15.32 -1.05 40.18
C GLU A 186 -15.36 -2.48 39.60
N GLY A 187 -14.48 -2.77 38.64
CA GLY A 187 -14.26 -4.11 38.11
C GLY A 187 -14.90 -4.45 36.77
N LEU A 188 -15.73 -3.58 36.16
CA LEU A 188 -16.39 -3.90 34.88
C LEU A 188 -15.73 -3.21 33.68
N LEU A 189 -15.00 -3.99 32.87
CA LEU A 189 -14.54 -3.56 31.55
C LEU A 189 -15.70 -3.49 30.56
N LYS A 190 -15.93 -2.32 29.99
CA LYS A 190 -16.90 -2.08 28.91
C LYS A 190 -16.28 -2.23 27.53
N PHE A 191 -14.99 -1.94 27.43
CA PHE A 191 -14.20 -2.07 26.22
C PHE A 191 -12.80 -2.54 26.61
N ASN A 192 -12.23 -3.43 25.81
CA ASN A 192 -10.89 -3.96 26.01
C ASN A 192 -10.27 -4.28 24.65
N PHE A 193 -9.35 -3.42 24.19
CA PHE A 193 -8.59 -3.69 22.99
C PHE A 193 -7.35 -4.51 23.35
N PRO A 194 -6.95 -5.51 22.52
CA PRO A 194 -5.72 -6.26 22.77
C PRO A 194 -4.52 -5.33 22.92
N VAL A 195 -3.57 -5.70 23.79
CA VAL A 195 -2.33 -4.94 23.93
C VAL A 195 -1.55 -5.00 22.61
N PHE A 196 -1.00 -3.88 22.19
CA PHE A 196 -0.28 -3.75 20.92
C PHE A 196 0.99 -2.91 21.08
N ASN A 197 1.70 -2.69 19.98
CA ASN A 197 2.92 -1.87 19.95
C ASN A 197 2.96 -0.89 18.76
N VAL A 198 4.09 -0.20 18.61
CA VAL A 198 4.29 0.77 17.53
C VAL A 198 4.37 0.08 16.17
N ALA A 199 5.01 -1.10 16.05
CA ALA A 199 5.00 -1.87 14.82
C ALA A 199 3.57 -2.26 14.35
N ASP A 200 2.67 -2.63 15.26
CA ASP A 200 1.27 -2.90 14.93
C ASP A 200 0.54 -1.63 14.44
N SER A 201 0.84 -0.50 15.07
CA SER A 201 0.32 0.80 14.63
C SER A 201 0.78 1.15 13.22
N CYS A 202 2.07 0.90 12.90
CA CYS A 202 2.59 1.07 11.54
C CYS A 202 1.91 0.16 10.52
N LEU A 203 1.67 -1.12 10.86
CA LEU A 203 0.92 -2.05 10.01
C LEU A 203 -0.50 -1.56 9.75
N CYS A 204 -1.24 -1.18 10.81
CA CYS A 204 -2.62 -0.71 10.72
C CYS A 204 -2.74 0.56 9.87
N VAL A 205 -1.88 1.57 10.11
CA VAL A 205 -1.89 2.82 9.36
C VAL A 205 -1.49 2.59 7.90
N GLY A 206 -0.43 1.81 7.65
CA GLY A 206 -0.01 1.49 6.29
C GLY A 206 -1.07 0.72 5.50
N ALA A 207 -1.72 -0.26 6.12
CA ALA A 207 -2.85 -0.99 5.53
C ALA A 207 -4.04 -0.07 5.24
N ALA A 208 -4.39 0.82 6.18
CA ALA A 208 -5.45 1.80 5.98
C ALA A 208 -5.15 2.72 4.78
N ILE A 209 -3.91 3.20 4.64
CA ILE A 209 -3.51 4.02 3.49
C ILE A 209 -3.66 3.24 2.17
N LEU A 210 -3.24 1.98 2.11
CA LEU A 210 -3.41 1.15 0.89
C LEU A 210 -4.89 0.95 0.54
N LEU A 211 -5.73 0.66 1.54
CA LEU A 211 -7.16 0.48 1.35
C LEU A 211 -7.81 1.76 0.83
N LEU A 212 -7.56 2.90 1.50
CA LEU A 212 -8.08 4.20 1.08
C LEU A 212 -7.59 4.56 -0.34
N HIS A 213 -6.31 4.35 -0.65
CA HIS A 213 -5.80 4.60 -2.00
C HIS A 213 -6.52 3.74 -3.06
N THR A 214 -6.86 2.50 -2.74
CA THR A 214 -7.57 1.60 -3.66
C THR A 214 -9.00 2.05 -3.93
N PHE A 215 -9.70 2.55 -2.90
CA PHE A 215 -11.10 3.00 -3.04
C PHE A 215 -11.23 4.40 -3.66
N PHE A 216 -10.26 5.29 -3.44
CA PHE A 216 -10.36 6.70 -3.84
C PHE A 216 -9.56 7.06 -5.10
N THR A 217 -8.86 6.11 -5.74
CA THR A 217 -8.19 6.36 -7.02
C THR A 217 -9.14 5.98 -8.18
N PRO A 218 -9.67 6.94 -8.96
CA PRO A 218 -10.52 6.62 -10.09
C PRO A 218 -9.74 5.78 -11.10
N ALA A 219 -10.35 4.72 -11.63
CA ALA A 219 -9.82 4.05 -12.80
C ALA A 219 -9.66 5.10 -13.90
N GLY A 220 -8.42 5.30 -14.38
CA GLY A 220 -8.14 6.29 -15.42
C GLY A 220 -9.09 6.10 -16.61
N PRO A 221 -9.47 7.19 -17.31
CA PRO A 221 -10.43 7.10 -18.39
C PRO A 221 -9.96 6.05 -19.40
N ALA A 222 -10.80 5.03 -19.62
CA ALA A 222 -10.58 4.07 -20.69
C ALA A 222 -10.33 4.87 -21.97
N CYS A 223 -9.25 4.54 -22.69
CA CYS A 223 -8.85 5.22 -23.91
C CYS A 223 -10.01 5.19 -24.91
N THR A 224 -10.84 6.23 -24.93
CA THR A 224 -11.80 6.44 -25.99
C THR A 224 -10.99 6.96 -27.17
N VAL A 225 -10.62 6.05 -28.07
CA VAL A 225 -10.11 6.44 -29.38
C VAL A 225 -11.22 7.25 -30.04
N LYS A 226 -11.10 8.58 -30.02
CA LYS A 226 -12.03 9.48 -30.70
C LYS A 226 -11.92 9.17 -32.19
N ALA A 227 -12.97 8.57 -32.77
CA ALA A 227 -12.99 8.27 -34.19
C ALA A 227 -12.72 9.56 -34.99
N PRO A 228 -11.87 9.51 -36.03
CA PRO A 228 -11.60 10.68 -36.85
C PRO A 228 -12.90 11.18 -37.48
N PRO A 229 -13.07 12.51 -37.63
CA PRO A 229 -14.27 13.08 -38.24
C PRO A 229 -14.42 12.56 -39.68
N PRO A 230 -15.66 12.28 -40.14
CA PRO A 230 -15.88 11.83 -41.52
C PRO A 230 -15.36 12.91 -42.48
N SER A 231 -14.45 12.50 -43.38
CA SER A 231 -13.92 13.36 -44.43
C SER A 231 -15.07 13.88 -45.32
N PRO A 232 -15.10 15.18 -45.67
CA PRO A 232 -16.15 15.71 -46.54
C PRO A 232 -16.05 15.06 -47.92
N VAL A 233 -17.09 14.31 -48.28
CA VAL A 233 -17.26 13.74 -49.61
C VAL A 233 -17.43 14.91 -50.57
N LYS A 234 -16.42 15.19 -51.40
CA LYS A 234 -16.58 16.08 -52.55
C LYS A 234 -17.47 15.37 -53.57
N LEU A 235 -18.74 15.75 -53.61
CA LEU A 235 -19.63 15.43 -54.74
C LEU A 235 -19.06 16.10 -55.99
N GLY A 236 -18.59 15.28 -56.93
CA GLY A 236 -18.07 15.71 -58.21
C GLY A 236 -19.09 16.54 -58.97
N GLY A 237 -18.63 17.64 -59.56
CA GLY A 237 -19.44 18.62 -60.25
C GLY A 237 -20.27 18.02 -61.39
N ALA A 238 -21.57 18.34 -61.38
CA ALA A 238 -22.41 18.20 -62.55
C ALA A 238 -21.91 19.19 -63.61
N SER A 239 -21.39 18.66 -64.72
CA SER A 239 -21.08 19.45 -65.92
C SER A 239 -22.38 20.00 -66.50
N GLU A 240 -22.53 21.32 -66.39
CA GLU A 240 -23.54 22.13 -67.04
C GLU A 240 -23.31 22.08 -68.56
N GLN A 241 -24.22 21.44 -69.31
CA GLN A 241 -24.30 21.54 -70.76
C GLN A 241 -25.48 22.45 -71.13
N LYS A 242 -25.16 23.58 -71.76
CA LYS A 242 -26.03 24.45 -72.54
C LYS A 242 -25.16 25.10 -73.63
N PRO A 243 -25.67 25.44 -74.84
CA PRO A 243 -27.03 25.33 -75.37
C PRO A 243 -27.23 24.22 -76.41
#